data_AF-A0A521QM39-F1
#
_entry.id   AF-A0A521QM39-F1
#
_cell.length_a   1.000
_cell.length_b   1.000
_cell.length_c   1.000
_cell.angle_alpha   90.00
_cell.angle_beta   90.00
_cell.angle_gamma   90.00
#
_symmetry.space_group_name_H-M   'P 1'
#
loop_
_entity.id
_entity.type
_entity.pdbx_description
1 polymer ?
#
loop_
_entity_poly.entity_id
_entity_poly.type
_entity_poly.pdbx_seq_one_letter_code
_entity_poly.pdbx_strand_id
1 'polypeptide(L)'
;MTVKAFLAASAVTVTLATAAQAADVAALIGNDTIAIVDTTAKKATKRMKVSGVSGPLLGIDVRPADGMLYALAADGTLYTIGMDGKATMKSKMETMLPAGVVATVDFNPAADRLRVIGSDGTSLRVNVDDGKVVKDGSLKFAETDAAKGKTPKVVAGAYTNSVKGTKETALFDIDAGTGALVKQAPPNDGILNTVGMLGAKVDTIAFDIWSDGTKNEAWAMTGDQLWSIDLATGKATAVAKIEGVGGPVTDIAILPKM
;
A
#
# COMPACT_ATOMS: atom_id res chain seq x y z
N MET A 1 -1.84 -62.78 30.06
CA MET A 1 -2.62 -61.55 29.85
C MET A 1 -1.69 -60.38 30.18
N THR A 2 -1.09 -59.75 29.19
CA THR A 2 -0.09 -58.68 29.39
C THR A 2 -0.50 -57.51 28.52
N VAL A 3 -1.09 -56.49 29.13
CA VAL A 3 -1.54 -55.27 28.46
C VAL A 3 -0.36 -54.30 28.44
N LYS A 4 0.11 -53.94 27.23
CA LYS A 4 1.08 -52.85 27.03
C LYS A 4 0.31 -51.54 26.88
N ALA A 5 0.50 -50.62 27.82
CA ALA A 5 -0.01 -49.26 27.71
C ALA A 5 0.93 -48.44 26.81
N PHE A 6 0.39 -47.86 25.73
CA PHE A 6 1.04 -46.82 24.95
C PHE A 6 0.70 -45.46 25.58
N LEU A 7 1.71 -44.71 26.04
CA LEU A 7 1.55 -43.28 26.29
C LEU A 7 1.68 -42.53 24.96
N ALA A 8 0.62 -41.86 24.54
CA ALA A 8 0.66 -40.85 23.50
C ALA A 8 1.08 -39.52 24.14
N ALA A 9 2.27 -39.01 23.79
CA ALA A 9 2.69 -37.68 24.14
C ALA A 9 2.12 -36.68 23.11
N SER A 10 1.13 -35.89 23.50
CA SER A 10 0.67 -34.75 22.69
C SER A 10 1.71 -33.64 22.75
N ALA A 11 2.36 -33.37 21.61
CA ALA A 11 3.19 -32.18 21.44
C ALA A 11 2.28 -30.96 21.24
N VAL A 12 2.27 -30.05 22.22
CA VAL A 12 1.67 -28.73 22.08
C VAL A 12 2.65 -27.86 21.29
N THR A 13 2.32 -27.52 20.06
CA THR A 13 3.04 -26.52 19.27
C THR A 13 2.67 -25.13 19.77
N VAL A 14 3.58 -24.51 20.50
CA VAL A 14 3.49 -23.08 20.84
C VAL A 14 3.93 -22.29 19.62
N THR A 15 2.99 -21.63 18.95
CA THR A 15 3.31 -20.62 17.94
C THR A 15 3.82 -19.37 18.66
N LEU A 16 5.12 -19.14 18.59
CA LEU A 16 5.71 -17.86 19.00
C LEU A 16 5.22 -16.81 18.01
N ALA A 17 4.32 -15.93 18.45
CA ALA A 17 4.02 -14.70 17.74
C ALA A 17 5.31 -13.87 17.71
N THR A 18 5.99 -13.83 16.56
CA THR A 18 7.13 -12.93 16.36
C THR A 18 6.61 -11.51 16.47
N ALA A 19 7.17 -10.73 17.39
CA ALA A 19 6.87 -9.30 17.50
C ALA A 19 7.08 -8.64 16.12
N ALA A 20 6.05 -7.95 15.63
CA ALA A 20 6.16 -7.12 14.43
C ALA A 20 7.29 -6.10 14.64
N GLN A 21 8.13 -5.88 13.63
CA GLN A 21 9.19 -4.89 13.74
C GLN A 21 8.58 -3.49 13.76
N ALA A 22 9.11 -2.63 14.63
CA ALA A 22 8.74 -1.22 14.68
C ALA A 22 9.09 -0.54 13.36
N ALA A 23 8.06 -0.01 12.70
CA ALA A 23 8.20 0.85 11.53
C ALA A 23 7.38 2.13 11.77
N ASP A 24 7.97 3.27 11.41
CA ASP A 24 7.27 4.54 11.33
C ASP A 24 6.49 4.57 10.01
N VAL A 25 5.21 4.96 10.07
CA VAL A 25 4.34 5.04 8.90
C VAL A 25 3.94 6.48 8.68
N ALA A 26 4.19 7.01 7.49
CA ALA A 26 3.60 8.27 7.05
C ALA A 26 2.17 7.99 6.59
N ALA A 27 1.18 8.56 7.28
CA ALA A 27 -0.23 8.48 6.91
C ALA A 27 -0.70 9.80 6.30
N LEU A 28 -1.14 9.78 5.04
CA LEU A 28 -1.75 10.92 4.37
C LEU A 28 -3.20 11.07 4.83
N ILE A 29 -3.51 12.20 5.45
CA ILE A 29 -4.80 12.53 6.04
C ILE A 29 -5.37 13.74 5.32
N GLY A 30 -6.61 13.62 4.83
CA GLY A 30 -7.35 14.74 4.25
C GLY A 30 -6.65 15.40 3.05
N ASN A 31 -5.79 14.66 2.35
CA ASN A 31 -5.08 15.08 1.14
C ASN A 31 -4.10 16.26 1.30
N ASP A 32 -3.77 16.68 2.53
CA ASP A 32 -2.85 17.80 2.76
C ASP A 32 -1.97 17.68 4.01
N THR A 33 -2.20 16.66 4.84
CA THR A 33 -1.53 16.51 6.13
C THR A 33 -0.92 15.12 6.21
N ILE A 34 0.33 15.02 6.66
CA ILE A 34 1.00 13.75 6.92
C ILE A 34 1.14 13.59 8.43
N ALA A 35 0.67 12.47 8.97
CA ALA A 35 0.97 12.05 10.32
C ALA A 35 2.07 10.98 10.31
N ILE A 36 3.07 11.10 11.18
CA ILE A 36 4.05 10.03 11.41
C ILE A 36 3.50 9.18 12.53
N VAL A 37 3.20 7.92 12.23
CA VAL A 37 2.62 6.94 13.14
C VAL A 37 3.71 5.99 13.62
N ASP A 38 3.93 5.99 14.93
CA ASP A 38 4.70 4.93 15.58
C ASP A 38 3.73 3.77 15.86
N THR A 39 3.90 2.70 15.08
CA THR A 39 3.07 1.50 15.16
C THR A 39 3.26 0.72 16.46
N THR A 40 4.40 0.86 17.13
CA THR A 40 4.68 0.24 18.43
C THR A 40 4.01 1.01 19.55
N ALA A 41 4.14 2.33 19.55
CA ALA A 41 3.48 3.22 20.51
C ALA A 41 1.98 3.41 20.22
N LYS A 42 1.50 2.96 19.05
CA LYS A 42 0.10 3.04 18.61
C LYS A 42 -0.43 4.48 18.60
N LYS A 43 0.41 5.42 18.18
CA LYS A 43 0.05 6.84 18.12
C LYS A 43 0.80 7.59 17.03
N ALA A 44 0.19 8.67 16.56
CA ALA A 44 0.88 9.68 15.78
C ALA A 44 1.88 10.45 16.67
N THR A 45 3.15 10.42 16.32
CA THR A 45 4.24 11.15 17.01
C THR A 45 4.45 12.54 16.44
N LYS A 46 4.04 12.76 15.18
CA LYS A 46 4.13 14.04 14.49
C LYS A 46 2.96 14.21 13.54
N ARG A 47 2.53 15.46 13.34
CA ARG A 47 1.62 15.85 12.25
C ARG A 47 2.19 17.06 11.56
N MET A 48 2.19 17.05 10.24
CA MET A 48 2.67 18.14 9.41
C MET A 48 1.71 18.40 8.26
N LYS A 49 1.24 19.64 8.14
CA LYS A 49 0.56 20.11 6.94
C LYS A 49 1.60 20.28 5.85
N VAL A 50 1.38 19.68 4.69
CA VAL A 50 2.28 19.79 3.55
C VAL A 50 2.15 21.19 2.95
N SER A 51 3.29 21.83 2.71
CA SER A 51 3.40 23.17 2.14
C SER A 51 4.22 23.16 0.85
N GLY A 52 4.00 24.13 -0.03
CA GLY A 52 4.71 24.20 -1.32
C GLY A 52 4.12 23.32 -2.44
N VAL A 53 2.95 22.73 -2.21
CA VAL A 53 2.19 21.95 -3.21
C VAL A 53 1.21 22.83 -3.98
N SER A 54 0.98 22.51 -5.25
CA SER A 54 0.05 23.22 -6.14
C SER A 54 -1.43 22.89 -5.90
N GLY A 55 -1.72 21.84 -5.12
CA GLY A 55 -3.08 21.37 -4.87
C GLY A 55 -3.10 20.19 -3.88
N PRO A 56 -4.27 19.54 -3.71
CA PRO A 56 -4.40 18.38 -2.84
C PRO A 56 -3.53 17.21 -3.34
N LEU A 57 -2.99 16.44 -2.40
CA LEU A 57 -2.22 15.23 -2.65
C LEU A 57 -3.16 14.06 -2.92
N LEU A 58 -2.85 13.29 -3.96
CA LEU A 58 -3.56 12.08 -4.35
C LEU A 58 -3.01 10.84 -3.65
N GLY A 59 -1.70 10.79 -3.39
CA GLY A 59 -1.02 9.68 -2.73
C GLY A 59 0.43 9.99 -2.41
N ILE A 60 1.04 9.14 -1.58
CA ILE A 60 2.43 9.23 -1.12
C ILE A 60 3.08 7.85 -1.13
N ASP A 61 4.38 7.79 -1.40
CA ASP A 61 5.14 6.56 -1.18
C ASP A 61 6.64 6.86 -1.02
N VAL A 62 7.39 5.97 -0.38
CA VAL A 62 8.85 6.04 -0.27
C VAL A 62 9.48 5.35 -1.47
N ARG A 63 10.33 6.07 -2.22
CA ARG A 63 11.09 5.46 -3.31
C ARG A 63 12.24 4.62 -2.77
N PRO A 64 12.28 3.29 -2.95
CA PRO A 64 13.33 2.48 -2.33
C PRO A 64 14.75 2.75 -2.86
N ALA A 65 14.86 3.36 -4.05
CA ALA A 65 16.16 3.70 -4.64
C ALA A 65 16.92 4.83 -3.90
N ASP A 66 16.21 5.78 -3.29
CA ASP A 66 16.78 6.95 -2.62
C ASP A 66 16.25 7.18 -1.18
N GLY A 67 15.21 6.47 -0.76
CA GLY A 67 14.63 6.54 0.57
C GLY A 67 13.83 7.81 0.85
N MET A 68 13.55 8.62 -0.16
CA MET A 68 12.76 9.85 0.02
C MET A 68 11.27 9.54 -0.03
N LEU A 69 10.49 10.29 0.76
CA LEU A 69 9.03 10.30 0.66
C LEU A 69 8.60 11.16 -0.53
N TYR A 70 7.90 10.55 -1.48
CA TYR A 70 7.30 11.20 -2.62
C TYR A 70 5.82 11.46 -2.41
N ALA A 71 5.29 12.46 -3.10
CA ALA A 71 3.87 12.74 -3.16
C ALA A 71 3.44 13.10 -4.58
N LEU A 72 2.25 12.67 -4.96
CA LEU A 72 1.59 13.07 -6.21
C LEU A 72 0.49 14.08 -5.90
N ALA A 73 0.54 15.26 -6.50
CA ALA A 73 -0.55 16.23 -6.44
C ALA A 73 -1.60 16.01 -7.55
N ALA A 74 -2.81 16.52 -7.34
CA ALA A 74 -3.94 16.35 -8.26
C ALA A 74 -3.71 16.90 -9.68
N ASP A 75 -2.79 17.85 -9.84
CA ASP A 75 -2.42 18.41 -11.14
C ASP A 75 -1.32 17.61 -11.87
N GLY A 76 -0.91 16.46 -11.31
CA GLY A 76 0.15 15.59 -11.84
C GLY A 76 1.56 15.98 -11.39
N THR A 77 1.72 17.00 -10.55
CA THR A 77 3.05 17.39 -10.05
C THR A 77 3.54 16.39 -9.02
N LEU A 78 4.78 15.92 -9.19
CA LEU A 78 5.47 15.03 -8.28
C LEU A 78 6.38 15.85 -7.37
N TYR A 79 6.32 15.56 -6.08
CA TYR A 79 7.12 16.22 -5.06
C TYR A 79 7.90 15.19 -4.26
N THR A 80 9.04 15.60 -3.71
CA THR A 80 9.60 14.99 -2.50
C THR A 80 9.17 15.80 -1.28
N ILE A 81 8.91 15.13 -0.16
CA ILE A 81 8.42 15.74 1.07
C ILE A 81 9.47 15.59 2.17
N GLY A 82 9.92 16.73 2.72
CA GLY A 82 10.78 16.75 3.89
C GLY A 82 10.01 16.43 5.17
N MET A 83 10.70 15.94 6.20
CA MET A 83 10.10 15.66 7.52
C MET A 83 9.59 16.92 8.24
N ASP A 84 9.87 18.13 7.73
CA ASP A 84 9.29 19.39 8.20
C ASP A 84 7.97 19.76 7.48
N GLY A 85 7.49 18.94 6.55
CA GLY A 85 6.28 19.18 5.76
C GLY A 85 6.50 20.01 4.49
N LYS A 86 7.74 20.37 4.14
CA LYS A 86 8.00 21.13 2.92
C LYS A 86 8.09 20.20 1.71
N ALA A 87 7.32 20.51 0.68
CA ALA A 87 7.38 19.85 -0.61
C ALA A 87 8.42 20.53 -1.51
N THR A 88 9.22 19.72 -2.21
CA THR A 88 10.14 20.15 -3.26
C THR A 88 9.72 19.50 -4.57
N MET A 89 9.44 20.31 -5.60
CA MET A 89 9.03 19.76 -6.90
C MET A 89 10.14 18.90 -7.49
N LYS A 90 9.77 17.69 -7.91
CA LYS A 90 10.66 16.76 -8.62
C LYS A 90 10.45 16.83 -10.13
N SER A 91 9.21 16.66 -10.58
CA SER A 91 8.83 16.65 -12.00
C SER A 91 7.30 16.80 -12.13
N LYS A 92 6.78 16.72 -13.35
CA LYS A 92 5.34 16.73 -13.62
C LYS A 92 4.99 15.64 -14.61
N MET A 93 3.96 14.85 -14.30
CA MET A 93 3.47 13.78 -15.17
C MET A 93 2.99 14.34 -16.51
N GLU A 94 3.42 13.70 -17.61
CA GLU A 94 2.95 14.02 -18.97
C GLU A 94 1.49 13.59 -19.20
N THR A 95 0.99 12.63 -18.43
CA THR A 95 -0.37 12.11 -18.50
C THR A 95 -0.91 11.87 -17.10
N MET A 96 -2.06 12.43 -16.77
CA MET A 96 -2.69 12.36 -15.46
C MET A 96 -3.79 11.30 -15.43
N LEU A 97 -4.18 10.88 -14.22
CA LEU A 97 -5.42 10.14 -14.04
C LEU A 97 -6.64 11.00 -14.44
N PRO A 98 -7.75 10.39 -14.88
CA PRO A 98 -9.01 11.11 -15.05
C PRO A 98 -9.45 11.80 -13.75
N ALA A 99 -10.12 12.94 -13.86
CA ALA A 99 -10.59 13.68 -12.69
C ALA A 99 -11.65 12.87 -11.90
N GLY A 100 -11.60 12.96 -10.57
CA GLY A 100 -12.60 12.37 -9.67
C GLY A 100 -12.41 10.88 -9.36
N VAL A 101 -11.35 10.24 -9.87
CA VAL A 101 -10.98 8.88 -9.48
C VAL A 101 -10.18 8.90 -8.17
N VAL A 102 -10.30 7.83 -7.37
CA VAL A 102 -9.39 7.60 -6.25
C VAL A 102 -8.06 7.10 -6.84
N ALA A 103 -6.96 7.65 -6.37
CA ALA A 103 -5.64 7.26 -6.81
C ALA A 103 -5.01 6.25 -5.84
N THR A 104 -4.21 5.35 -6.40
CA THR A 104 -3.27 4.49 -5.69
C THR A 104 -1.88 4.79 -6.23
N VAL A 105 -0.91 4.98 -5.33
CA VAL A 105 0.45 5.43 -5.68
C VAL A 105 1.45 4.56 -4.93
N ASP A 106 2.34 3.87 -5.64
CA ASP A 106 3.34 3.00 -5.02
C ASP A 106 4.54 2.77 -5.95
N PHE A 107 5.76 2.67 -5.43
CA PHE A 107 6.96 2.41 -6.19
C PHE A 107 7.15 0.91 -6.42
N ASN A 108 7.36 0.53 -7.67
CA ASN A 108 7.99 -0.75 -7.95
C ASN A 108 9.50 -0.64 -7.72
N PRO A 109 10.08 -1.28 -6.68
CA PRO A 109 11.51 -1.18 -6.38
C PRO A 109 12.43 -1.86 -7.42
N ALA A 110 11.94 -2.86 -8.16
CA ALA A 110 12.72 -3.54 -9.20
C ALA A 110 12.78 -2.72 -10.49
N ALA A 111 11.67 -2.09 -10.88
CA ALA A 111 11.59 -1.25 -12.07
C ALA A 111 12.05 0.20 -11.81
N ASP A 112 12.10 0.61 -10.54
CA ASP A 112 12.32 1.99 -10.11
C ASP A 112 11.35 2.96 -10.80
N ARG A 113 10.06 2.61 -10.76
CA ARG A 113 8.98 3.39 -11.36
C ARG A 113 7.83 3.52 -10.38
N LEU A 114 7.23 4.71 -10.36
CA LEU A 114 6.01 4.95 -9.61
C LEU A 114 4.83 4.39 -10.41
N ARG A 115 4.06 3.50 -9.77
CA ARG A 115 2.77 3.02 -10.26
C ARG A 115 1.71 4.00 -9.79
N VAL A 116 0.86 4.44 -10.72
CA VAL A 116 -0.29 5.30 -10.42
C VAL A 116 -1.52 4.64 -11.02
N ILE A 117 -2.44 4.19 -10.17
CA ILE A 117 -3.67 3.50 -10.56
C ILE A 117 -4.87 4.36 -10.18
N GLY A 118 -5.82 4.51 -11.09
CA GLY A 118 -7.12 5.12 -10.82
C GLY A 118 -8.16 4.06 -10.50
N SER A 119 -9.12 4.40 -9.63
CA SER A 119 -10.24 3.53 -9.29
C SER A 119 -11.19 3.20 -10.46
N ASP A 120 -10.98 3.83 -11.61
CA ASP A 120 -11.64 3.53 -12.89
C ASP A 120 -10.92 2.43 -13.70
N GLY A 121 -9.80 1.92 -13.19
CA GLY A 121 -8.95 0.94 -13.85
C GLY A 121 -7.88 1.54 -14.75
N THR A 122 -7.70 2.86 -14.77
CA THR A 122 -6.52 3.47 -15.43
C THR A 122 -5.26 3.05 -14.68
N SER A 123 -4.22 2.62 -15.40
CA SER A 123 -2.93 2.20 -14.82
C SER A 123 -1.77 2.87 -15.55
N LEU A 124 -0.93 3.59 -14.81
CA LEU A 124 0.18 4.38 -15.33
C LEU A 124 1.49 3.94 -14.66
N ARG A 125 2.57 3.88 -15.44
CA ARG A 125 3.95 3.82 -14.93
C ARG A 125 4.63 5.14 -15.18
N VAL A 126 5.18 5.72 -14.12
CA VAL A 126 5.77 7.05 -14.15
C VAL A 126 7.25 6.96 -13.82
N ASN A 127 8.07 7.60 -14.64
CA ASN A 127 9.43 7.93 -14.26
C ASN A 127 9.42 9.26 -13.51
N VAL A 128 9.66 9.22 -12.20
CA VAL A 128 9.58 10.42 -11.37
C VAL A 128 10.71 11.42 -11.64
N ASP A 129 11.80 11.00 -12.29
CA ASP A 129 12.94 11.89 -12.58
C ASP A 129 12.68 12.84 -13.75
N ASP A 130 11.88 12.44 -14.74
CA ASP A 130 11.57 13.26 -15.92
C ASP A 130 10.07 13.43 -16.21
N GLY A 131 9.19 12.80 -15.43
CA GLY A 131 7.73 12.93 -15.58
C GLY A 131 7.12 12.10 -16.70
N LYS A 132 7.92 11.30 -17.44
CA LYS A 132 7.41 10.47 -18.52
C LYS A 132 6.47 9.40 -18.00
N VAL A 133 5.38 9.19 -18.74
CA VAL A 133 4.32 8.25 -18.38
C VAL A 133 4.13 7.21 -19.47
N VAL A 134 4.07 5.94 -19.07
CA VAL A 134 3.58 4.84 -19.90
C VAL A 134 2.20 4.43 -19.39
N LYS A 135 1.20 4.46 -20.27
CA LYS A 135 -0.12 3.93 -19.97
C LYS A 135 -0.13 2.43 -20.23
N ASP A 136 -0.39 1.65 -19.18
CA ASP A 136 -0.49 0.20 -19.24
C ASP A 136 -1.93 -0.26 -19.59
N GLY A 137 -2.14 -1.58 -19.67
CA GLY A 137 -3.47 -2.14 -19.85
C GLY A 137 -4.43 -1.72 -18.72
N SER A 138 -5.66 -1.36 -19.10
CA SER A 138 -6.72 -1.07 -18.13
C SER A 138 -7.02 -2.29 -17.27
N LEU A 139 -7.32 -2.05 -15.99
CA LEU A 139 -7.59 -3.11 -15.04
C LEU A 139 -8.82 -3.93 -15.44
N LYS A 140 -8.67 -5.25 -15.38
CA LYS A 140 -9.74 -6.22 -15.58
C LYS A 140 -9.45 -7.49 -14.78
N PHE A 141 -10.50 -8.13 -14.28
CA PHE A 141 -10.36 -9.45 -13.69
C PHE A 141 -9.99 -10.49 -14.74
N ALA A 142 -9.15 -11.46 -14.37
CA ALA A 142 -8.76 -12.55 -15.25
C ALA A 142 -9.96 -13.39 -15.70
N GLU A 143 -9.84 -14.06 -16.85
CA GLU A 143 -10.90 -14.90 -17.42
C GLU A 143 -11.27 -16.10 -16.53
N THR A 144 -10.36 -16.50 -15.64
CA THR A 144 -10.55 -17.58 -14.67
C THR A 144 -10.92 -17.07 -13.28
N ASP A 145 -11.01 -15.75 -13.09
CA ASP A 145 -11.26 -15.15 -11.79
C ASP A 145 -12.74 -15.22 -11.39
N ALA A 146 -13.01 -15.35 -10.09
CA ALA A 146 -14.36 -15.36 -9.55
C ALA A 146 -15.12 -14.03 -9.77
N ALA A 147 -14.40 -12.92 -9.95
CA ALA A 147 -14.94 -11.60 -10.25
C ALA A 147 -14.94 -11.26 -11.75
N LYS A 148 -14.70 -12.25 -12.64
CA LYS A 148 -14.77 -12.06 -14.10
C LYS A 148 -16.01 -11.25 -14.53
N GLY A 149 -15.78 -10.30 -15.43
CA GLY A 149 -16.83 -9.46 -16.01
C GLY A 149 -17.30 -8.32 -15.11
N LYS A 150 -16.87 -8.25 -13.85
CA LYS A 150 -17.08 -7.07 -13.01
C LYS A 150 -16.07 -5.98 -13.38
N THR A 151 -16.48 -4.73 -13.24
CA THR A 151 -15.59 -3.58 -13.35
C THR A 151 -14.75 -3.47 -12.07
N PRO A 152 -13.41 -3.53 -12.16
CA PRO A 152 -12.56 -3.28 -11.00
C PRO A 152 -12.73 -1.88 -10.43
N LYS A 153 -12.52 -1.75 -9.12
CA LYS A 153 -12.48 -0.50 -8.37
C LYS A 153 -11.34 -0.58 -7.35
N VAL A 154 -10.10 -0.55 -7.85
CA VAL A 154 -8.90 -0.49 -7.00
C VAL A 154 -8.85 0.85 -6.28
N VAL A 155 -8.58 0.81 -4.97
CA VAL A 155 -8.52 2.02 -4.12
C VAL A 155 -7.22 2.12 -3.30
N ALA A 156 -6.45 1.04 -3.22
CA ALA A 156 -5.12 1.01 -2.62
C ALA A 156 -4.32 -0.14 -3.23
N GLY A 157 -3.00 -0.12 -3.12
CA GLY A 157 -2.14 -1.14 -3.72
C GLY A 157 -0.68 -0.88 -3.40
N ALA A 158 0.10 -1.95 -3.33
CA ALA A 158 1.50 -1.89 -2.90
C ALA A 158 2.33 -3.05 -3.49
N TYR A 159 3.60 -2.79 -3.75
CA TYR A 159 4.58 -3.78 -4.19
C TYR A 159 5.28 -4.46 -3.02
N THR A 160 5.49 -5.78 -3.13
CA THR A 160 6.37 -6.52 -2.22
C THR A 160 7.84 -6.18 -2.45
N ASN A 161 8.68 -6.52 -1.48
CA ASN A 161 10.13 -6.38 -1.52
C ASN A 161 10.56 -4.92 -1.72
N SER A 162 9.91 -3.99 -1.02
CA SER A 162 10.18 -2.53 -1.04
C SER A 162 11.55 -2.20 -0.42
N VAL A 163 12.61 -2.71 -1.06
CA VAL A 163 14.01 -2.57 -0.67
C VAL A 163 14.86 -2.32 -1.92
N LYS A 164 15.89 -1.48 -1.76
CA LYS A 164 16.79 -1.12 -2.86
C LYS A 164 17.47 -2.34 -3.47
N GLY A 165 17.42 -2.45 -4.79
CA GLY A 165 18.18 -3.44 -5.55
C GLY A 165 17.52 -4.83 -5.65
N THR A 166 16.30 -4.99 -5.13
CA THR A 166 15.50 -6.21 -5.38
C THR A 166 15.36 -6.48 -6.88
N LYS A 167 15.20 -7.77 -7.23
CA LYS A 167 15.02 -8.22 -8.62
C LYS A 167 13.60 -8.65 -8.93
N GLU A 168 12.81 -8.92 -7.90
CA GLU A 168 11.46 -9.44 -8.04
C GLU A 168 10.50 -8.70 -7.11
N THR A 169 9.31 -8.44 -7.63
CA THR A 169 8.22 -7.77 -6.94
C THR A 169 6.91 -8.41 -7.35
N ALA A 170 5.92 -8.34 -6.48
CA ALA A 170 4.52 -8.65 -6.76
C ALA A 170 3.67 -7.44 -6.39
N LEU A 171 2.73 -7.06 -7.25
CA LEU A 171 1.74 -6.01 -6.97
C LEU A 171 0.50 -6.65 -6.37
N PHE A 172 0.07 -6.13 -5.22
CA PHE A 172 -1.21 -6.44 -4.62
C PHE A 172 -2.05 -5.18 -4.53
N ASP A 173 -3.34 -5.30 -4.82
CA ASP A 173 -4.30 -4.22 -4.76
C ASP A 173 -5.47 -4.57 -3.85
N ILE A 174 -6.13 -3.54 -3.33
CA ILE A 174 -7.41 -3.64 -2.65
C ILE A 174 -8.50 -3.12 -3.58
N ASP A 175 -9.40 -4.02 -3.95
CA ASP A 175 -10.54 -3.72 -4.81
C ASP A 175 -11.80 -3.49 -3.95
N ALA A 176 -12.28 -2.25 -3.88
CA ALA A 176 -13.45 -1.87 -3.09
C ALA A 176 -14.78 -2.35 -3.72
N GLY A 177 -14.78 -2.73 -5.00
CA GLY A 177 -15.95 -3.28 -5.68
C GLY A 177 -16.28 -4.69 -5.20
N THR A 178 -15.24 -5.50 -4.97
CA THR A 178 -15.32 -6.88 -4.49
C THR A 178 -15.07 -7.02 -2.99
N GLY A 179 -14.38 -6.07 -2.36
CA GLY A 179 -13.95 -6.18 -0.96
C GLY A 179 -12.79 -7.15 -0.78
N ALA A 180 -11.95 -7.31 -1.81
CA ALA A 180 -10.92 -8.34 -1.90
C ALA A 180 -9.52 -7.74 -1.94
N LEU A 181 -8.56 -8.50 -1.41
CA LEU A 181 -7.18 -8.41 -1.85
C LEU A 181 -7.07 -9.13 -3.20
N VAL A 182 -6.48 -8.47 -4.18
CA VAL A 182 -6.21 -9.01 -5.51
C VAL A 182 -4.72 -8.90 -5.81
N LYS A 183 -4.20 -9.81 -6.63
CA LYS A 183 -2.84 -9.76 -7.17
C LYS A 183 -2.90 -9.35 -8.64
N GLN A 184 -2.18 -8.29 -9.01
CA GLN A 184 -2.11 -7.84 -10.39
C GLN A 184 -0.96 -8.54 -11.11
N ALA A 185 -1.29 -9.52 -11.97
CA ALA A 185 -0.33 -10.37 -12.63
C ALA A 185 -0.83 -10.82 -14.02
N PRO A 186 -0.15 -10.42 -15.12
CA PRO A 186 0.95 -9.44 -15.18
C PRO A 186 0.51 -8.00 -14.85
N PRO A 187 1.33 -7.20 -14.16
CA PRO A 187 0.96 -5.83 -13.78
C PRO A 187 0.71 -4.92 -14.98
N ASN A 188 1.54 -5.00 -16.03
CA ASN A 188 1.41 -4.10 -17.18
C ASN A 188 0.21 -4.43 -18.09
N ASP A 189 -0.40 -5.60 -17.92
CA ASP A 189 -1.58 -6.03 -18.66
C ASP A 189 -2.89 -5.69 -17.92
N GLY A 190 -2.76 -5.22 -16.67
CA GLY A 190 -3.89 -4.87 -15.80
C GLY A 190 -4.71 -6.07 -15.32
N ILE A 191 -4.13 -7.27 -15.28
CA ILE A 191 -4.89 -8.48 -14.95
C ILE A 191 -4.96 -8.70 -13.45
N LEU A 192 -6.17 -8.64 -12.89
CA LEU A 192 -6.43 -8.86 -11.47
C LEU A 192 -6.85 -10.30 -11.20
N ASN A 193 -6.21 -10.90 -10.19
CA ASN A 193 -6.52 -12.24 -9.69
C ASN A 193 -6.87 -12.16 -8.21
N THR A 194 -8.07 -12.54 -7.84
CA THR A 194 -8.58 -12.54 -6.46
C THR A 194 -7.74 -13.47 -5.59
N VAL A 195 -7.15 -12.92 -4.52
CA VAL A 195 -6.45 -13.69 -3.50
C VAL A 195 -7.43 -14.14 -2.43
N GLY A 196 -8.24 -13.21 -1.92
CA GLY A 196 -9.31 -13.52 -0.98
C GLY A 196 -9.97 -12.27 -0.41
N MET A 197 -11.06 -12.49 0.32
CA MET A 197 -11.85 -11.40 0.88
C MET A 197 -11.15 -10.81 2.11
N LEU A 198 -11.18 -9.48 2.22
CA LEU A 198 -10.68 -8.77 3.40
C LEU A 198 -11.48 -9.14 4.66
N GLY A 199 -12.76 -9.50 4.49
CA GLY A 199 -13.69 -9.85 5.56
C GLY A 199 -14.66 -8.72 5.94
N ALA A 200 -14.42 -7.51 5.47
CA ALA A 200 -15.35 -6.38 5.54
C ALA A 200 -15.24 -5.53 4.27
N LYS A 201 -16.34 -4.89 3.88
CA LYS A 201 -16.30 -3.89 2.81
C LYS A 201 -15.69 -2.60 3.35
N VAL A 202 -14.70 -2.07 2.63
CA VAL A 202 -13.97 -0.85 2.98
C VAL A 202 -14.03 0.12 1.81
N ASP A 203 -14.59 1.31 2.06
CA ASP A 203 -14.73 2.36 1.04
C ASP A 203 -13.46 3.22 0.94
N THR A 204 -12.79 3.48 2.06
CA THR A 204 -11.50 4.18 2.14
C THR A 204 -10.54 3.38 2.98
N ILE A 205 -9.41 3.04 2.39
CA ILE A 205 -8.37 2.22 2.98
C ILE A 205 -7.04 2.66 2.37
N ALA A 206 -6.02 2.78 3.20
CA ALA A 206 -4.65 2.96 2.78
C ALA A 206 -3.91 1.64 2.99
N PHE A 207 -2.96 1.30 2.12
CA PHE A 207 -2.30 0.00 2.10
C PHE A 207 -0.84 0.13 1.69
N ASP A 208 0.06 -0.54 2.41
CA ASP A 208 1.48 -0.64 2.06
C ASP A 208 2.06 -1.98 2.56
N ILE A 209 3.16 -2.43 1.97
CA ILE A 209 3.86 -3.66 2.29
C ILE A 209 5.29 -3.34 2.75
N TRP A 210 5.54 -3.54 4.04
CA TRP A 210 6.89 -3.46 4.58
C TRP A 210 7.71 -4.68 4.14
N SER A 211 9.01 -4.48 3.95
CA SER A 211 9.96 -5.58 3.71
C SER A 211 11.34 -5.31 4.31
N ASP A 212 11.98 -6.37 4.79
CA ASP A 212 13.42 -6.40 5.10
C ASP A 212 14.27 -7.06 4.00
N GLY A 213 13.66 -7.34 2.84
CA GLY A 213 14.27 -8.07 1.72
C GLY A 213 14.17 -9.58 1.81
N THR A 214 13.73 -10.13 2.95
CA THR A 214 13.49 -11.57 3.15
C THR A 214 12.04 -11.88 3.48
N LYS A 215 11.37 -10.95 4.16
CA LYS A 215 9.97 -11.02 4.59
C LYS A 215 9.19 -9.86 4.00
N ASN A 216 7.89 -10.07 3.83
CA ASN A 216 6.91 -9.03 3.54
C ASN A 216 5.83 -9.02 4.63
N GLU A 217 5.43 -7.84 5.08
CA GLU A 217 4.31 -7.64 6.01
C GLU A 217 3.39 -6.57 5.45
N ALA A 218 2.14 -6.95 5.19
CA ALA A 218 1.17 -6.05 4.57
C ALA A 218 0.30 -5.39 5.63
N TRP A 219 0.19 -4.06 5.55
CA TRP A 219 -0.46 -3.22 6.54
C TRP A 219 -1.50 -2.34 5.86
N ALA A 220 -2.60 -2.08 6.56
CA ALA A 220 -3.61 -1.17 6.08
C ALA A 220 -4.14 -0.27 7.20
N MET A 221 -4.62 0.92 6.82
CA MET A 221 -5.31 1.83 7.72
C MET A 221 -6.68 2.23 7.19
N THR A 222 -7.68 2.20 8.06
CA THR A 222 -9.03 2.72 7.80
C THR A 222 -9.36 3.76 8.86
N GLY A 223 -9.02 5.02 8.58
CA GLY A 223 -9.04 6.05 9.62
C GLY A 223 -8.00 5.76 10.72
N ASP A 224 -8.43 5.69 11.97
CA ASP A 224 -7.56 5.40 13.12
C ASP A 224 -7.25 3.91 13.32
N GLN A 225 -7.93 3.01 12.61
CA GLN A 225 -7.73 1.56 12.78
C GLN A 225 -6.61 1.04 11.88
N LEU A 226 -5.60 0.42 12.50
CA LEU A 226 -4.53 -0.35 11.85
C LEU A 226 -4.93 -1.82 11.70
N TRP A 227 -4.62 -2.39 10.54
CA TRP A 227 -4.87 -3.76 10.17
C TRP A 227 -3.60 -4.42 9.62
N SER A 228 -3.44 -5.72 9.88
CA SER A 228 -2.55 -6.56 9.09
C SER A 228 -3.36 -7.30 8.02
N ILE A 229 -2.77 -7.51 6.85
CA ILE A 229 -3.38 -8.28 5.76
C ILE A 229 -2.48 -9.47 5.44
N ASP A 230 -3.07 -10.65 5.42
CA ASP A 230 -2.38 -11.86 4.99
C ASP A 230 -2.34 -11.91 3.45
N LEU A 231 -1.15 -11.78 2.85
CA LEU A 231 -0.97 -11.75 1.40
C LEU A 231 -1.29 -13.07 0.68
N ALA A 232 -1.41 -14.18 1.40
CA ALA A 232 -1.73 -15.49 0.82
C ALA A 232 -3.24 -15.76 0.80
N THR A 233 -3.97 -15.21 1.77
CA THR A 233 -5.40 -15.48 1.98
C THR A 233 -6.29 -14.25 1.77
N GLY A 234 -5.71 -13.05 1.72
CA GLY A 234 -6.41 -11.78 1.65
C GLY A 234 -7.10 -11.35 2.95
N LYS A 235 -6.99 -12.12 4.03
CA LYS A 235 -7.71 -11.83 5.27
C LYS A 235 -7.12 -10.63 6.00
N ALA A 236 -7.95 -9.62 6.30
CA ALA A 236 -7.57 -8.52 7.18
C ALA A 236 -7.83 -8.86 8.66
N THR A 237 -6.90 -8.48 9.54
CA THR A 237 -7.01 -8.67 10.99
C THR A 237 -6.77 -7.34 11.70
N ALA A 238 -7.69 -6.96 12.59
CA ALA A 238 -7.55 -5.72 13.36
C ALA A 238 -6.37 -5.83 14.33
N VAL A 239 -5.51 -4.81 14.35
CA VAL A 239 -4.29 -4.80 15.19
C VAL A 239 -4.42 -3.80 16.33
N ALA A 240 -4.66 -2.53 16.02
CA ALA A 240 -4.76 -1.47 17.01
C ALA A 240 -5.49 -0.24 16.48
N LYS A 241 -6.09 0.55 17.38
CA LYS A 241 -6.40 1.95 17.09
C LYS A 241 -5.16 2.80 17.31
N ILE A 242 -4.96 3.78 16.44
CA ILE A 242 -3.83 4.70 16.44
C ILE A 242 -4.29 6.06 16.96
N GLU A 243 -3.82 6.44 18.14
CA GLU A 243 -4.13 7.73 18.73
C GLU A 243 -3.54 8.88 17.89
N GLY A 244 -4.23 10.01 17.82
CA GLY A 244 -3.71 11.20 17.13
C GLY A 244 -3.82 11.15 15.60
N VAL A 245 -4.35 10.07 15.02
CA VAL A 245 -4.85 10.06 13.63
C VAL A 245 -6.30 10.51 13.64
N GLY A 246 -6.61 11.56 12.89
CA GLY A 246 -7.94 12.16 12.88
C GLY A 246 -8.28 12.65 11.50
N GLY A 247 -9.35 12.11 10.92
CA GLY A 247 -9.74 12.28 9.52
C GLY A 247 -9.59 10.99 8.69
N PRO A 248 -10.03 11.00 7.42
CA PRO A 248 -9.82 9.88 6.51
C PRO A 248 -8.33 9.77 6.18
N VAL A 249 -7.77 8.56 6.36
CA VAL A 249 -6.44 8.19 5.87
C VAL A 249 -6.61 7.69 4.45
N THR A 250 -6.05 8.41 3.49
CA THR A 250 -6.20 8.11 2.06
C THR A 250 -5.02 7.34 1.48
N ASP A 251 -3.86 7.42 2.11
CA ASP A 251 -2.67 6.68 1.71
C ASP A 251 -1.70 6.50 2.88
N ILE A 252 -0.83 5.48 2.82
CA ILE A 252 0.22 5.24 3.80
C ILE A 252 1.53 4.87 3.10
N ALA A 253 2.65 5.30 3.67
CA ALA A 253 3.97 4.91 3.22
C ALA A 253 4.83 4.53 4.43
N ILE A 254 5.46 3.36 4.38
CA ILE A 254 6.29 2.84 5.45
C ILE A 254 7.69 3.42 5.31
N LEU A 255 8.11 4.17 6.33
CA LEU A 255 9.36 4.90 6.29
C LEU A 255 10.56 3.97 6.50
N PRO A 256 11.70 4.25 5.84
CA PRO A 256 12.96 3.59 6.16
C PRO A 256 13.30 3.82 7.63
N LYS A 257 13.98 2.86 8.26
CA LYS A 257 14.55 3.09 9.58
C LYS A 257 15.52 4.27 9.50
N MET A 258 15.26 5.31 10.30
CA MET A 258 16.18 6.43 10.50
C MET A 258 17.43 5.99 11.26
#